data_AF-A0A524CRG4-F1
#
_entry.id   AF-A0A524CRG4-F1
#
_cell.length_a   1.000
_cell.length_b   1.000
_cell.length_c   1.000
_cell.angle_alpha   90.00
_cell.angle_beta   90.00
_cell.angle_gamma   90.00
#
_symmetry.space_group_name_H-M   'P 1'
#
loop_
_entity.id
_entity.type
_entity.pdbx_description
1 polymer ?
#
loop_
_entity_poly.entity_id
_entity_poly.type
_entity_poly.pdbx_seq_one_letter_code
_entity_poly.pdbx_strand_id
1 'polypeptide(L)'
;MEPEDVEDLWNSADKAIKESRVLAEAQASDMLSYQLCNMLDELEENLQTATSRYNDFRETINRALELTRRISNEWRWMERKKTSLPERKDFLEGAMEKLAEALKDAKKDSEVHSVLSSAHEEYKKIHSQIDRIVASRNGELDKAAMEKDEARAVVEGLLNVVPRRIESLKEVKAGRKRGLERERILSALEQALETAKTFDLGKEQKSIQEFIDELDSEAERD
;
A
#
# COMPACT_ATOMS: atom_id res chain seq x y z
N MET A 1 4.67 -18.96 -12.83
CA MET A 1 3.86 -20.05 -13.39
C MET A 1 2.44 -19.53 -13.39
N GLU A 2 1.86 -19.39 -14.57
CA GLU A 2 0.51 -18.87 -14.69
C GLU A 2 -0.49 -19.92 -14.19
N PRO A 3 -1.69 -19.52 -13.73
CA PRO A 3 -2.68 -20.49 -13.24
C PRO A 3 -3.12 -21.52 -14.29
N GLU A 4 -3.03 -21.16 -15.57
CA GLU A 4 -3.32 -22.06 -16.70
C GLU A 4 -2.23 -23.14 -16.85
N ASP A 5 -0.94 -22.78 -16.70
CA ASP A 5 0.18 -23.74 -16.71
C ASP A 5 0.01 -24.82 -15.62
N VAL A 6 -0.55 -24.39 -14.50
CA VAL A 6 -0.90 -25.26 -13.38
C VAL A 6 -2.02 -26.20 -13.80
N GLU A 7 -3.19 -25.70 -14.19
CA GLU A 7 -4.33 -26.57 -14.55
C GLU A 7 -3.97 -27.62 -15.63
N ASP A 8 -3.12 -27.27 -16.60
CA ASP A 8 -2.61 -28.19 -17.61
C ASP A 8 -1.74 -29.33 -17.05
N LEU A 9 -0.86 -29.03 -16.09
CA LEU A 9 -0.04 -30.04 -15.41
C LEU A 9 -0.89 -31.02 -14.60
N TRP A 10 -1.95 -30.53 -13.95
CA TRP A 10 -2.88 -31.37 -13.19
C TRP A 10 -3.69 -32.27 -14.12
N ASN A 11 -4.18 -31.73 -15.24
CA ASN A 11 -4.89 -32.50 -16.26
C ASN A 11 -3.98 -33.57 -16.89
N SER A 12 -2.71 -33.24 -17.13
CA SER A 12 -1.72 -34.19 -17.63
C SER A 12 -1.44 -35.32 -16.63
N ALA A 13 -1.30 -34.99 -15.34
CA ALA A 13 -1.10 -35.98 -14.28
C ALA A 13 -2.32 -36.91 -14.12
N ASP A 14 -3.53 -36.36 -14.11
CA ASP A 14 -4.79 -37.14 -14.05
C ASP A 14 -4.92 -38.10 -15.24
N LYS A 15 -4.61 -37.63 -16.44
CA LYS A 15 -4.58 -38.46 -17.64
C LYS A 15 -3.56 -39.59 -17.54
N ALA A 16 -2.36 -39.29 -17.06
CA ALA A 16 -1.30 -40.29 -16.89
C ALA A 16 -1.68 -41.36 -15.84
N ILE A 17 -2.34 -40.98 -14.74
CA ILE A 17 -2.86 -41.91 -13.72
C ILE A 17 -3.92 -42.83 -14.34
N LYS A 18 -4.87 -42.28 -15.10
CA LYS A 18 -5.93 -43.05 -15.78
C LYS A 18 -5.39 -44.03 -16.82
N GLU A 19 -4.47 -43.58 -17.66
CA GLU A 19 -3.81 -44.44 -18.65
C GLU A 19 -3.01 -45.56 -17.98
N SER A 20 -2.30 -45.24 -16.90
CA SER A 20 -1.55 -46.23 -16.11
C SER A 20 -2.47 -47.25 -15.44
N ARG A 21 -3.66 -46.82 -14.96
CA ARG A 21 -4.66 -47.73 -14.36
C ARG A 21 -5.18 -48.72 -15.40
N VAL A 22 -5.54 -48.25 -16.59
CA VAL A 22 -6.00 -49.12 -17.69
C VAL A 22 -4.93 -50.16 -18.05
N LEU A 23 -3.66 -49.76 -18.09
CA LEU A 23 -2.54 -50.67 -18.37
C LEU A 23 -2.31 -51.70 -17.25
N ALA A 24 -2.41 -51.28 -15.99
CA ALA A 24 -2.29 -52.18 -14.85
C ALA A 24 -3.45 -53.19 -14.80
N GLU A 25 -4.69 -52.73 -14.97
CA GLU A 25 -5.87 -53.59 -15.00
C GLU A 25 -5.88 -54.57 -16.19
N ALA A 26 -5.33 -54.17 -17.34
CA ALA A 26 -5.18 -55.08 -18.49
C ALA A 26 -4.22 -56.25 -18.23
N GLN A 27 -3.37 -56.15 -17.20
CA GLN A 27 -2.40 -57.18 -16.78
C GLN A 27 -2.83 -57.93 -15.52
N ALA A 28 -4.13 -57.95 -15.18
CA ALA A 28 -4.77 -58.44 -13.94
C ALA A 28 -4.43 -59.87 -13.44
N SER A 29 -3.49 -60.57 -14.06
CA SER A 29 -2.96 -61.86 -13.60
C SER A 29 -1.67 -61.75 -12.78
N ASP A 30 -1.07 -60.57 -12.63
CA ASP A 30 0.21 -60.37 -11.94
C ASP A 30 0.02 -59.67 -10.57
N MET A 31 0.69 -60.14 -9.52
CA MET A 31 0.72 -59.46 -8.23
C MET A 31 1.23 -58.00 -8.36
N LEU A 32 2.13 -57.76 -9.31
CA LEU A 32 2.64 -56.43 -9.62
C LEU A 32 1.55 -55.49 -10.16
N SER A 33 0.56 -56.01 -10.90
CA SER A 33 -0.52 -55.18 -11.42
C SER A 33 -1.41 -54.65 -10.29
N TYR A 34 -1.68 -55.49 -9.27
CA TYR A 34 -2.42 -55.06 -8.08
C TYR A 34 -1.64 -54.03 -7.25
N GLN A 35 -0.32 -54.18 -7.13
CA GLN A 35 0.52 -53.17 -6.46
C GLN A 35 0.51 -51.83 -7.21
N LEU A 36 0.57 -51.88 -8.54
CA LEU A 36 0.47 -50.68 -9.37
C LEU A 36 -0.89 -50.00 -9.22
N CYS A 37 -2.00 -50.75 -9.20
CA CYS A 37 -3.32 -50.17 -8.94
C CYS A 37 -3.38 -49.46 -7.58
N ASN A 38 -2.88 -50.07 -6.51
CA ASN A 38 -2.86 -49.44 -5.18
C ASN A 38 -2.01 -48.15 -5.17
N MET A 39 -0.83 -48.16 -5.82
CA MET A 39 -0.01 -46.94 -5.94
C MET A 39 -0.72 -45.85 -6.76
N LEU A 40 -1.49 -46.22 -7.79
CA LEU A 40 -2.26 -45.27 -8.58
C LEU A 40 -3.43 -44.68 -7.77
N ASP A 41 -4.06 -45.47 -6.91
CA ASP A 41 -5.09 -44.97 -5.98
C ASP A 41 -4.50 -43.94 -5.01
N GLU A 42 -3.33 -44.22 -4.42
CA GLU A 42 -2.61 -43.26 -3.57
C GLU A 42 -2.22 -41.99 -4.33
N LEU A 43 -1.76 -42.11 -5.59
CA LEU A 43 -1.42 -40.95 -6.42
C LEU A 43 -2.65 -40.12 -6.79
N GLU A 44 -3.78 -40.75 -7.09
CA GLU A 44 -5.05 -40.08 -7.36
C GLU A 44 -5.52 -39.29 -6.13
N GLU A 45 -5.49 -39.90 -4.94
CA GLU A 45 -5.86 -39.24 -3.68
C GLU A 45 -4.95 -38.05 -3.37
N ASN A 46 -3.64 -38.22 -3.55
CA ASN A 46 -2.66 -37.16 -3.37
C ASN A 46 -2.87 -36.01 -4.35
N LEU A 47 -3.14 -36.32 -5.62
CA LEU A 47 -3.41 -35.31 -6.65
C LEU A 47 -4.68 -34.52 -6.29
N GLN A 48 -5.78 -35.20 -5.95
CA GLN A 48 -7.04 -34.55 -5.53
C GLN A 48 -6.83 -33.64 -4.32
N THR A 49 -6.10 -34.11 -3.30
CA THR A 49 -5.78 -33.33 -2.10
C THR A 49 -4.95 -32.10 -2.44
N ALA A 50 -3.95 -32.23 -3.32
CA ALA A 50 -3.12 -31.12 -3.77
C ALA A 50 -3.93 -30.08 -4.56
N THR A 51 -4.81 -30.52 -5.47
CA THR A 51 -5.73 -29.65 -6.22
C THR A 51 -6.64 -28.87 -5.29
N SER A 52 -7.26 -29.54 -4.30
CA SER A 52 -8.13 -28.86 -3.33
C SER A 52 -7.38 -27.78 -2.57
N ARG A 53 -6.21 -28.11 -2.03
CA ARG A 53 -5.38 -27.14 -1.27
C ARG A 53 -4.96 -25.95 -2.13
N TYR A 54 -4.65 -26.19 -3.40
CA TYR A 54 -4.29 -25.13 -4.34
C TYR A 54 -5.47 -24.19 -4.64
N ASN A 55 -6.66 -24.76 -4.84
CA ASN A 55 -7.87 -23.97 -5.05
C ASN A 55 -8.25 -23.13 -3.83
N ASP A 56 -8.20 -23.71 -2.62
CA ASP A 56 -8.42 -22.99 -1.37
C ASP A 56 -7.42 -21.83 -1.22
N PHE A 57 -6.15 -22.08 -1.55
CA PHE A 57 -5.11 -21.05 -1.52
C PHE A 57 -5.40 -19.91 -2.51
N ARG A 58 -5.76 -20.22 -3.76
CA ARG A 58 -6.15 -19.21 -4.75
C ARG A 58 -7.33 -18.38 -4.28
N GLU A 59 -8.34 -19.03 -3.69
CA GLU A 59 -9.51 -18.32 -3.17
C GLU A 59 -9.12 -17.35 -2.04
N THR A 60 -8.28 -17.79 -1.10
CA THR A 60 -7.81 -16.92 0.00
C THR A 60 -6.97 -15.74 -0.49
N ILE A 61 -6.10 -15.94 -1.48
CA ILE A 61 -5.36 -14.83 -2.12
C ILE A 61 -6.32 -13.86 -2.80
N ASN A 62 -7.27 -14.36 -3.59
CA ASN A 62 -8.21 -13.51 -4.30
C ASN A 62 -9.04 -12.65 -3.34
N ARG A 63 -9.49 -13.23 -2.22
CA ARG A 63 -10.19 -12.49 -1.16
C ARG A 63 -9.31 -11.39 -0.55
N ALA A 64 -8.03 -11.66 -0.31
CA ALA A 64 -7.09 -10.65 0.19
C ALA A 64 -6.81 -9.53 -0.83
N LEU A 65 -6.64 -9.88 -2.11
CA LEU A 65 -6.49 -8.91 -3.19
C LEU A 65 -7.75 -8.05 -3.38
N GLU A 66 -8.94 -8.64 -3.26
CA GLU A 66 -10.19 -7.92 -3.35
C GLU A 66 -10.35 -6.93 -2.19
N LEU A 67 -10.04 -7.36 -0.96
CA LEU A 67 -10.07 -6.52 0.23
C LEU A 67 -9.14 -5.30 0.07
N THR A 68 -7.89 -5.55 -0.31
CA THR A 68 -6.90 -4.47 -0.51
C THR A 68 -7.30 -3.52 -1.64
N ARG A 69 -7.80 -4.04 -2.77
CA ARG A 69 -8.33 -3.23 -3.88
C ARG A 69 -9.53 -2.39 -3.47
N ARG A 70 -10.46 -2.96 -2.70
CA ARG A 70 -11.63 -2.24 -2.20
C ARG A 70 -11.23 -1.06 -1.33
N ILE A 71 -10.35 -1.28 -0.35
CA ILE A 71 -9.85 -0.23 0.53
C ILE A 71 -9.14 0.86 -0.31
N SER A 72 -8.30 0.46 -1.27
CA SER A 72 -7.58 1.40 -2.13
C SER A 72 -8.52 2.25 -3.01
N ASN A 73 -9.59 1.64 -3.52
CA ASN A 73 -10.59 2.36 -4.31
C ASN A 73 -11.38 3.36 -3.48
N GLU A 74 -11.80 2.98 -2.26
CA GLU A 74 -12.49 3.87 -1.32
C GLU A 74 -11.56 5.02 -0.88
N TRP A 75 -10.28 4.73 -0.62
CA TRP A 75 -9.25 5.73 -0.35
C TRP A 75 -9.12 6.76 -1.49
N ARG A 76 -8.90 6.30 -2.73
CA ARG A 76 -8.81 7.16 -3.92
C ARG A 76 -10.08 7.96 -4.17
N TRP A 77 -11.23 7.45 -3.77
CA TRP A 77 -12.50 8.18 -3.87
C TRP A 77 -12.56 9.32 -2.85
N MET A 78 -12.13 9.10 -1.61
CA MET A 78 -12.03 10.14 -0.58
C MET A 78 -11.03 11.25 -0.96
N GLU A 79 -9.89 10.87 -1.55
CA GLU A 79 -8.92 11.83 -2.09
C GLU A 79 -9.57 12.74 -3.14
N ARG A 80 -10.31 12.16 -4.09
CA ARG A 80 -11.01 12.89 -5.15
C ARG A 80 -12.14 13.78 -4.64
N LYS A 81 -12.91 13.32 -3.65
CA LYS A 81 -14.02 14.08 -3.07
C LYS A 81 -13.61 15.20 -2.12
N LYS A 82 -12.30 15.38 -1.86
CA LYS A 82 -11.78 16.37 -0.90
C LYS A 82 -12.43 16.25 0.48
N THR A 83 -12.63 15.01 0.94
CA THR A 83 -13.07 14.75 2.33
C THR A 83 -12.10 15.36 3.34
N SER A 84 -12.60 15.65 4.53
CA SER A 84 -11.81 16.24 5.60
C SER A 84 -10.76 15.25 6.14
N LEU A 85 -9.69 15.76 6.75
CA LEU A 85 -8.66 14.91 7.35
C LEU A 85 -9.19 13.99 8.47
N PRO A 86 -10.11 14.43 9.37
CA PRO A 86 -10.73 13.54 10.36
C PRO A 86 -11.50 12.38 9.71
N GLU A 87 -12.34 12.64 8.71
CA GLU A 87 -13.07 11.58 7.99
C GLU A 87 -12.13 10.55 7.35
N ARG A 88 -11.00 11.03 6.80
CA ARG A 88 -9.98 10.14 6.22
C ARG A 88 -9.26 9.31 7.28
N LYS A 89 -9.01 9.89 8.45
CA LYS A 89 -8.42 9.20 9.60
C LYS A 89 -9.33 8.06 10.08
N ASP A 90 -10.59 8.36 10.34
CA ASP A 90 -11.59 7.39 10.81
C ASP A 90 -11.73 6.21 9.81
N PHE A 91 -11.72 6.52 8.51
CA PHE A 91 -11.68 5.49 7.47
C PHE A 91 -10.44 4.61 7.56
N LEU A 92 -9.25 5.21 7.69
CA LEU A 92 -7.99 4.46 7.73
C LEU A 92 -7.92 3.56 8.97
N GLU A 93 -8.43 4.00 10.11
CA GLU A 93 -8.53 3.17 11.32
C GLU A 93 -9.39 1.92 11.05
N GLY A 94 -10.60 2.11 10.53
CA GLY A 94 -11.46 0.97 10.18
C GLY A 94 -10.89 0.07 9.07
N ALA A 95 -10.12 0.63 8.14
CA ALA A 95 -9.42 -0.13 7.10
C ALA A 95 -8.27 -0.96 7.68
N MET A 96 -7.46 -0.38 8.57
CA MET A 96 -6.38 -1.07 9.27
C MET A 96 -6.92 -2.18 10.17
N GLU A 97 -8.02 -1.95 10.89
CA GLU A 97 -8.68 -3.00 11.69
C GLU A 97 -9.11 -4.19 10.85
N LYS A 98 -9.75 -3.95 9.69
CA LYS A 98 -10.14 -5.03 8.76
C LYS A 98 -8.94 -5.82 8.24
N LEU A 99 -7.86 -5.13 7.91
CA LEU A 99 -6.62 -5.78 7.45
C LEU A 99 -5.95 -6.56 8.59
N ALA A 100 -5.94 -6.02 9.81
CA ALA A 100 -5.40 -6.68 10.98
C ALA A 100 -6.20 -7.95 11.35
N GLU A 101 -7.53 -7.91 11.22
CA GLU A 101 -8.37 -9.09 11.42
C GLU A 101 -8.07 -10.17 10.37
N ALA A 102 -8.01 -9.79 9.09
CA ALA A 102 -7.64 -10.71 8.02
C ALA A 102 -6.22 -11.29 8.18
N LEU A 103 -5.29 -10.53 8.78
CA LEU A 103 -3.94 -10.98 9.08
C LEU A 103 -3.88 -12.04 10.19
N LYS A 104 -4.82 -12.04 11.16
CA LYS A 104 -4.87 -13.07 12.21
C LYS A 104 -5.16 -14.45 11.64
N ASP A 105 -6.00 -14.50 10.61
CA ASP A 105 -6.40 -15.74 9.94
C ASP A 105 -5.36 -16.20 8.89
N ALA A 106 -4.49 -15.30 8.44
CA ALA A 106 -3.47 -15.60 7.45
C ALA A 106 -2.25 -16.31 8.06
N LYS A 107 -1.76 -17.36 7.39
CA LYS A 107 -0.51 -18.02 7.78
C LYS A 107 0.66 -17.05 7.57
N LYS A 108 1.54 -16.90 8.58
CA LYS A 108 2.63 -15.90 8.60
C LYS A 108 3.55 -15.90 7.37
N ASP A 109 3.85 -17.08 6.82
CA ASP A 109 4.73 -17.22 5.65
C ASP A 109 3.96 -17.37 4.32
N SER A 110 2.67 -17.06 4.31
CA SER A 110 1.85 -17.13 3.09
C SER A 110 1.90 -15.83 2.29
N GLU A 111 1.71 -15.94 0.98
CA GLU A 111 1.53 -14.79 0.09
C GLU A 111 0.37 -13.89 0.53
N VAL A 112 -0.72 -14.50 1.04
CA VAL A 112 -1.86 -13.80 1.64
C VAL A 112 -1.39 -12.84 2.75
N HIS A 113 -0.55 -13.33 3.65
CA HIS A 113 -0.01 -12.51 4.73
C HIS A 113 0.90 -11.40 4.19
N SER A 114 1.74 -11.67 3.19
CA SER A 114 2.57 -10.64 2.54
C SER A 114 1.73 -9.52 1.91
N VAL A 115 0.66 -9.86 1.20
CA VAL A 115 -0.25 -8.89 0.56
C VAL A 115 -0.94 -8.02 1.60
N LEU A 116 -1.53 -8.65 2.63
CA LEU A 116 -2.27 -7.93 3.67
C LEU A 116 -1.36 -7.06 4.54
N SER A 117 -0.18 -7.56 4.92
CA SER A 117 0.78 -6.83 5.77
C SER A 117 1.37 -5.63 5.04
N SER A 118 1.69 -5.77 3.76
CA SER A 118 2.18 -4.66 2.93
C SER A 118 1.15 -3.54 2.86
N ALA A 119 -0.12 -3.87 2.60
CA ALA A 119 -1.21 -2.90 2.58
C ALA A 119 -1.43 -2.25 3.96
N HIS A 120 -1.39 -3.03 5.04
CA HIS A 120 -1.56 -2.53 6.40
C HIS A 120 -0.47 -1.51 6.77
N GLU A 121 0.81 -1.81 6.49
CA GLU A 121 1.91 -0.89 6.75
C GLU A 121 1.84 0.39 5.90
N GLU A 122 1.38 0.31 4.65
CA GLU A 122 1.15 1.49 3.82
C GLU A 122 0.09 2.42 4.44
N TYR A 123 -1.08 1.88 4.80
CA TYR A 123 -2.14 2.69 5.41
C TYR A 123 -1.78 3.22 6.79
N LYS A 124 -0.99 2.49 7.57
CA LYS A 124 -0.45 2.96 8.84
C LYS A 124 0.46 4.16 8.70
N LYS A 125 1.31 4.19 7.66
CA LYS A 125 2.15 5.36 7.35
C LYS A 125 1.29 6.57 6.98
N ILE A 126 0.26 6.38 6.16
CA ILE A 126 -0.65 7.46 5.76
C ILE A 126 -1.42 7.99 6.98
N HIS A 127 -1.91 7.10 7.84
CA HIS A 127 -2.60 7.46 9.08
C HIS A 127 -1.69 8.30 10.00
N SER A 128 -0.44 7.87 10.23
CA SER A 128 0.48 8.63 11.07
C SER A 128 0.79 10.03 10.51
N GLN A 129 0.89 10.16 9.18
CA GLN A 129 1.07 11.44 8.53
C GLN A 129 -0.13 12.36 8.74
N ILE A 130 -1.35 11.84 8.60
CA ILE A 130 -2.58 12.59 8.85
C ILE A 130 -2.67 13.02 10.31
N ASP A 131 -2.34 12.13 11.24
CA ASP A 131 -2.33 12.43 12.67
C ASP A 131 -1.40 13.57 13.02
N ARG A 132 -0.18 13.58 12.45
CA ARG A 132 0.76 14.69 12.63
C ARG A 132 0.23 16.00 12.06
N ILE A 133 -0.44 15.98 10.91
CA ILE A 133 -1.04 17.19 10.31
C ILE A 133 -2.18 17.72 11.17
N VAL A 134 -3.00 16.84 11.75
CA VAL A 134 -4.09 17.25 12.64
C VAL A 134 -3.53 17.81 13.96
N ALA A 135 -2.53 17.14 14.54
CA ALA A 135 -1.86 17.59 15.76
C ALA A 135 -1.13 18.94 15.57
N SER A 136 -0.49 19.15 14.41
CA SER A 136 0.21 20.41 14.09
C SER A 136 -0.77 21.58 14.06
N ARG A 137 -1.95 21.36 13.48
CA ARG A 137 -3.01 22.35 13.38
C ARG A 137 -3.62 22.72 14.72
N ASN A 138 -3.64 21.78 15.66
CA ASN A 138 -4.16 21.99 17.02
C ASN A 138 -3.09 22.50 18.00
N GLY A 139 -1.83 22.64 17.56
CA GLY A 139 -0.73 23.10 18.42
C GLY A 139 -0.20 22.04 19.40
N GLU A 140 -0.54 20.76 19.17
CA GLU A 140 -0.20 19.63 20.05
C GLU A 140 1.00 18.80 19.56
N LEU A 141 1.70 19.22 18.50
CA LEU A 141 2.89 18.50 18.05
C LEU A 141 4.04 18.68 19.05
N ASP A 142 4.31 17.61 19.79
CA ASP A 142 5.59 17.40 20.42
C ASP A 142 6.64 17.21 19.31
N LYS A 143 7.34 18.29 18.94
CA LYS A 143 8.46 18.28 17.98
C LYS A 143 9.54 17.24 18.35
N ALA A 144 9.51 16.74 19.59
CA ALA A 144 10.42 15.74 20.15
C ALA A 144 10.27 14.32 19.57
N ALA A 145 9.15 13.96 18.94
CA ALA A 145 8.91 12.59 18.47
C ALA A 145 9.27 12.33 16.99
N MET A 146 9.71 13.35 16.24
CA MET A 146 9.99 13.20 14.81
C MET A 146 11.44 12.74 14.57
N GLU A 147 11.63 11.72 13.74
CA GLU A 147 12.97 11.26 13.34
C GLU A 147 13.55 12.09 12.18
N LYS A 148 14.87 12.09 12.02
CA LYS A 148 15.56 12.90 10.99
C LYS A 148 15.12 12.55 9.56
N ASP A 149 14.94 11.27 9.24
CA ASP A 149 14.53 10.85 7.90
C ASP A 149 13.07 11.23 7.60
N GLU A 150 12.21 11.20 8.61
CA GLU A 150 10.84 11.68 8.50
C GLU A 150 10.79 13.21 8.34
N ALA A 151 11.63 13.93 9.09
CA ALA A 151 11.79 15.38 8.95
C ALA A 151 12.19 15.75 7.51
N ARG A 152 13.16 15.02 6.94
CA ARG A 152 13.57 15.19 5.55
C ARG A 152 12.40 14.91 4.59
N ALA A 153 11.69 13.79 4.76
CA ALA A 153 10.58 13.43 3.88
C ALA A 153 9.47 14.49 3.88
N VAL A 154 9.14 15.07 5.04
CA VAL A 154 8.16 16.17 5.15
C VAL A 154 8.65 17.42 4.41
N VAL A 155 9.91 17.80 4.62
CA VAL A 155 10.49 18.98 3.98
C VAL A 155 10.61 18.81 2.46
N GLU A 156 11.09 17.67 1.98
CA GLU A 156 11.16 17.35 0.55
C GLU A 156 9.76 17.31 -0.08
N GLY A 157 8.77 16.77 0.63
CA GLY A 157 7.37 16.79 0.21
C GLY A 157 6.86 18.21 -0.01
N LEU A 158 7.17 19.13 0.90
CA LEU A 158 6.83 20.55 0.75
C LEU A 158 7.56 21.17 -0.47
N LEU A 159 8.87 20.96 -0.59
CA LEU A 159 9.69 21.51 -1.68
C LEU A 159 9.22 21.05 -3.07
N ASN A 160 8.61 19.87 -3.18
CA ASN A 160 8.01 19.39 -4.42
C ASN A 160 6.68 20.08 -4.80
N VAL A 161 5.93 20.58 -3.81
CA VAL A 161 4.61 21.17 -4.02
C VAL A 161 4.66 22.70 -4.12
N VAL A 162 5.59 23.33 -3.39
CA VAL A 162 5.75 24.79 -3.34
C VAL A 162 5.88 25.43 -4.73
N PRO A 163 6.71 24.94 -5.67
CA PRO A 163 6.83 25.56 -6.99
C PRO A 163 5.49 25.70 -7.71
N ARG A 164 4.68 24.64 -7.69
CA ARG A 164 3.34 24.64 -8.32
C ARG A 164 2.38 25.59 -7.62
N ARG A 165 2.51 25.76 -6.30
CA ARG A 165 1.70 26.70 -5.51
C ARG A 165 2.09 28.15 -5.80
N ILE A 166 3.38 28.44 -5.95
CA ILE A 166 3.88 29.76 -6.35
C ILE A 166 3.39 30.09 -7.77
N GLU A 167 3.51 29.16 -8.72
CA GLU A 167 2.96 29.34 -10.08
C GLU A 167 1.45 29.60 -10.07
N SER A 168 0.69 28.81 -9.30
CA SER A 168 -0.75 29.03 -9.15
C SER A 168 -1.07 30.40 -8.57
N LEU A 169 -0.22 30.92 -7.67
CA LEU A 169 -0.39 32.21 -7.03
C LEU A 169 -0.18 33.38 -8.00
N LYS A 170 0.68 33.21 -9.01
CA LYS A 170 0.88 34.17 -10.13
C LYS A 170 -0.37 34.30 -11.01
N GLU A 171 -1.17 33.25 -11.11
CA GLU A 171 -2.42 33.24 -11.91
C GLU A 171 -3.63 33.85 -11.17
N VAL A 172 -3.57 33.95 -9.83
CA VAL A 172 -4.66 34.52 -9.03
C VAL A 172 -4.65 36.04 -9.17
N LYS A 173 -5.77 36.63 -9.58
CA LYS A 173 -5.93 38.11 -9.63
C LYS A 173 -5.62 38.73 -8.27
N ALA A 174 -4.84 39.81 -8.28
CA ALA A 174 -4.46 40.56 -7.09
C ALA A 174 -5.69 40.90 -6.21
N GLY A 175 -5.61 40.54 -4.93
CA GLY A 175 -6.69 40.72 -3.96
C GLY A 175 -6.53 39.86 -2.71
N ARG A 176 -7.52 39.92 -1.81
CA ARG A 176 -7.49 39.27 -0.48
C ARG A 176 -7.21 37.76 -0.51
N LYS A 177 -7.64 37.06 -1.58
CA LYS A 177 -7.38 35.63 -1.75
C LYS A 177 -5.90 35.31 -2.07
N ARG A 178 -5.23 36.16 -2.87
CA ARG A 178 -3.81 36.01 -3.18
C ARG A 178 -2.95 36.25 -1.95
N GLY A 179 -3.26 37.28 -1.15
CA GLY A 179 -2.60 37.56 0.12
C GLY A 179 -2.72 36.41 1.13
N LEU A 180 -3.93 35.87 1.33
CA LEU A 180 -4.15 34.72 2.22
C LEU A 180 -3.41 33.45 1.78
N GLU A 181 -3.37 33.17 0.47
CA GLU A 181 -2.64 32.00 -0.03
C GLU A 181 -1.12 32.20 0.09
N ARG A 182 -0.63 33.43 -0.10
CA ARG A 182 0.79 33.79 0.09
C ARG A 182 1.21 33.60 1.54
N GLU A 183 0.44 34.14 2.49
CA GLU A 183 0.70 33.98 3.93
C GLU A 183 0.71 32.50 4.34
N ARG A 184 -0.16 31.67 3.77
CA ARG A 184 -0.16 30.22 4.02
C ARG A 184 1.10 29.53 3.51
N ILE A 185 1.56 29.89 2.32
CA ILE A 185 2.80 29.31 1.74
C ILE A 185 4.00 29.75 2.57
N LEU A 186 4.10 31.04 2.93
CA LEU A 186 5.17 31.56 3.78
C LEU A 186 5.19 30.88 5.15
N SER A 187 4.05 30.79 5.83
CA SER A 187 3.95 30.12 7.13
C SER A 187 4.39 28.66 7.06
N ALA A 188 4.04 27.93 5.98
CA ALA A 188 4.49 26.56 5.77
C ALA A 188 6.02 26.46 5.52
N LEU A 189 6.58 27.39 4.74
CA LEU A 189 8.02 27.46 4.47
C LEU A 189 8.81 27.80 5.75
N GLU A 190 8.33 28.72 6.57
CA GLU A 190 8.95 29.07 7.86
C GLU A 190 8.96 27.87 8.84
N GLN A 191 7.85 27.14 8.93
CA GLN A 191 7.78 25.91 9.74
C GLN A 191 8.73 24.83 9.23
N ALA A 192 8.82 24.66 7.90
CA ALA A 192 9.77 23.73 7.30
C ALA A 192 11.22 24.16 7.52
N LEU A 193 11.51 25.47 7.49
CA LEU A 193 12.84 26.01 7.77
C LEU A 193 13.25 25.74 9.22
N GLU A 194 12.35 25.95 10.18
CA GLU A 194 12.60 25.66 11.60
C GLU A 194 12.86 24.15 11.81
N THR A 195 12.08 23.31 11.14
CA THR A 195 12.28 21.85 11.16
C THR A 195 13.62 21.46 10.55
N ALA A 196 13.96 22.00 9.38
CA ALA A 196 15.22 21.74 8.70
C ALA A 196 16.43 22.23 9.50
N LYS A 197 16.30 23.32 10.28
CA LYS A 197 17.30 23.78 11.25
C LYS A 197 17.45 22.82 12.43
N THR A 198 16.33 22.34 12.97
CA THR A 198 16.33 21.41 14.12
C THR A 198 17.02 20.09 13.80
N PHE A 199 16.86 19.58 12.58
CA PHE A 199 17.40 18.28 12.14
C PHE A 199 18.70 18.36 11.31
N ASP A 200 19.26 19.57 11.14
CA ASP A 200 20.47 19.82 10.37
C ASP A 200 20.39 19.30 8.91
N LEU A 201 19.38 19.79 8.19
CA LEU A 201 19.08 19.48 6.79
C LEU A 201 19.56 20.62 5.86
N GLY A 202 20.88 20.76 5.71
CA GLY A 202 21.49 21.94 5.10
C GLY A 202 21.19 22.18 3.61
N LYS A 203 20.89 21.15 2.81
CA LYS A 203 20.50 21.36 1.39
C LYS A 203 19.09 21.91 1.31
N GLU A 204 18.20 21.32 2.08
CA GLU A 204 16.79 21.63 2.17
C GLU A 204 16.59 23.03 2.75
N GLN A 205 17.36 23.44 3.76
CA GLN A 205 17.37 24.81 4.30
C GLN A 205 17.61 25.87 3.22
N LYS A 206 18.60 25.65 2.33
CA LYS A 206 18.92 26.61 1.26
C LYS A 206 17.77 26.74 0.27
N SER A 207 17.23 25.61 -0.19
CA SER A 207 16.10 25.61 -1.11
C SER A 207 14.84 26.25 -0.50
N ILE A 208 14.57 26.04 0.79
CA ILE A 208 13.46 26.72 1.47
C ILE A 208 13.69 28.23 1.49
N GLN A 209 14.89 28.68 1.83
CA GLN A 209 15.21 30.12 1.89
C GLN A 209 15.07 30.78 0.53
N GLU A 210 15.52 30.13 -0.55
CA GLU A 210 15.34 30.62 -1.93
C GLU A 210 13.86 30.86 -2.26
N PHE A 211 12.95 29.98 -1.84
CA PHE A 211 11.51 30.17 -2.07
C PHE A 211 10.89 31.28 -1.19
N ILE A 212 11.36 31.45 0.04
CA ILE A 212 10.93 32.56 0.91
C ILE A 212 11.34 33.89 0.25
N ASP A 213 12.60 33.99 -0.18
CA ASP A 213 13.14 35.18 -0.82
C ASP A 213 12.42 35.50 -2.14
N GLU A 214 12.06 34.47 -2.94
CA GLU A 214 11.22 34.65 -4.14
C GLU A 214 9.86 35.27 -3.79
N LEU A 215 9.17 34.72 -2.79
CA LEU A 215 7.84 35.18 -2.36
C LEU A 215 7.85 36.57 -1.72
N ASP A 216 8.93 36.98 -1.09
CA ASP A 216 9.12 38.33 -0.55
C ASP A 216 9.46 39.33 -1.66
N SER A 217 10.31 38.96 -2.61
CA SER A 217 10.64 39.80 -3.76
C SER A 217 9.44 40.10 -4.67
N GLU A 218 8.47 39.19 -4.73
CA GLU A 218 7.22 39.40 -5.48
C GLU A 218 6.26 40.37 -4.79
N ALA A 219 6.30 40.49 -3.47
CA ALA A 219 5.43 41.42 -2.74
C ALA A 219 5.96 42.85 -2.71
N GLU A 220 7.25 43.06 -2.94
CA GLU A 220 7.81 44.38 -3.16
C GLU A 220 7.54 44.92 -4.58
N ARG A 221 7.02 44.08 -5.49
CA ARG A 221 6.70 44.42 -6.88
C ARG A 221 5.21 44.68 -7.16
N ASP A 222 4.33 44.24 -6.27
CA ASP A 222 2.87 44.50 -6.29
C ASP A 222 2.52 45.77 -5.49
#